data_AF-A0A2N3LNL3-F1
#
_entry.id   AF-A0A2N3LNL3-F1
#
_cell.length_a   1.000
_cell.length_b   1.000
_cell.length_c   1.000
_cell.angle_alpha   90.00
_cell.angle_beta   90.00
_cell.angle_gamma   90.00
#
_symmetry.space_group_name_H-M   'P 1'
#
loop_
_entity.id
_entity.type
_entity.pdbx_description
1 polymer ?
#
loop_
_entity_poly.entity_id
_entity_poly.type
_entity_poly.pdbx_seq_one_letter_code
_entity_poly.pdbx_strand_id
1 'polypeptide(L)'
;MEFKTIGNHTDKLKLDLQFFAAEEDAILPDDFSDTSTEDIQEDGVDTNETELEDIEQPEEQSQEEQPSEQEEQPKFKIKYNKEEQEISYDDAVPLIQKGMNYDKLQERINELQSDPRLTFIDEMAQDYGMDPQEFIEMARQQREQQMLDELIQQNIPEEYAREMIENRKFRQQIQQEREAAQQKEQETKDYNEFFEYFSQVNGRLFDPNKDTIPQEVLEAKAQGVPLKYAYMEHQNKELQAKVQRLTQNQTNKQKAPVTGTTAHGSQEVASEDVFLQGFNSI
;
A
#
# COMPACT_ATOMS: atom_id res chain seq x y z
N MET A 1 44.56 10.75 42.33
CA MET A 1 43.35 9.99 42.69
C MET A 1 42.29 11.01 43.06
N GLU A 2 41.19 11.01 42.31
CA GLU A 2 39.81 11.31 42.72
C GLU A 2 39.02 11.74 41.48
N PHE A 3 38.00 10.94 41.16
CA PHE A 3 37.07 11.14 40.05
C PHE A 3 35.98 12.12 40.47
N LYS A 4 35.48 12.95 39.54
CA LYS A 4 34.07 13.33 39.56
C LYS A 4 33.51 13.52 38.15
N THR A 5 32.36 12.89 37.99
CA THR A 5 31.66 12.49 36.78
C THR A 5 31.07 13.67 36.00
N ILE A 6 31.05 13.50 34.68
CA ILE A 6 30.46 14.39 33.67
C ILE A 6 28.93 14.35 33.83
N GLY A 7 28.32 15.51 34.05
CA GLY A 7 26.88 15.70 34.03
C GLY A 7 26.43 16.25 32.67
N ASN A 8 25.45 15.57 32.09
CA ASN A 8 24.70 15.97 30.90
C ASN A 8 24.02 17.34 31.09
N HIS A 9 24.30 18.30 30.21
CA HIS A 9 23.40 19.43 29.95
C HIS A 9 23.14 19.52 28.43
N THR A 10 21.97 19.05 28.04
CA THR A 10 21.30 19.37 26.77
C THR A 10 20.83 20.82 26.79
N ASP A 11 21.60 21.71 26.19
CA ASP A 11 21.16 23.08 25.89
C ASP A 11 20.27 23.06 24.63
N LYS A 12 18.98 23.27 24.87
CA LYS A 12 17.96 23.50 23.83
C LYS A 12 18.21 24.87 23.19
N LEU A 13 18.53 24.87 21.90
CA LEU A 13 18.49 26.04 21.04
C LEU A 13 17.05 26.58 21.01
N LYS A 14 16.85 27.74 21.62
CA LYS A 14 15.61 28.53 21.55
C LYS A 14 15.52 29.13 20.15
N LEU A 15 14.51 28.75 19.38
CA LEU A 15 14.09 29.48 18.18
C LEU A 15 13.32 30.73 18.64
N ASP A 16 13.86 31.91 18.34
CA ASP A 16 13.17 33.19 18.52
C ASP A 16 12.02 33.33 17.49
N LEU A 17 10.79 33.24 17.98
CA LEU A 17 9.55 33.41 17.23
C LEU A 17 9.08 34.88 17.27
N GLN A 18 9.96 35.83 16.94
CA GLN A 18 9.70 37.28 17.06
C GLN A 18 9.71 38.04 15.73
N PHE A 19 9.38 37.39 14.61
CA PHE A 19 9.34 38.05 13.29
C PHE A 19 7.95 38.16 12.64
N PHE A 20 6.85 37.88 13.36
CA PHE A 20 5.48 37.98 12.84
C PHE A 20 4.60 38.99 13.60
N ALA A 21 5.11 40.19 13.84
CA ALA A 21 4.32 41.27 14.41
C ALA A 21 4.70 42.63 13.81
N ALA A 22 4.17 42.95 12.63
CA ALA A 22 3.82 44.31 12.24
C ALA A 22 2.95 44.29 10.97
N GLU A 23 1.89 45.11 11.00
CA GLU A 23 1.01 45.54 9.90
C GLU A 23 -0.13 44.56 9.57
N GLU A 24 -1.27 44.77 10.22
CA GLU A 24 -2.46 45.47 9.66
C GLU A 24 -3.23 44.58 8.68
N ASP A 25 -4.35 43.99 9.10
CA ASP A 25 -5.65 44.62 8.88
C ASP A 25 -6.77 43.83 9.58
N ALA A 26 -7.80 44.58 9.97
CA ALA A 26 -8.94 44.13 10.72
C ALA A 26 -9.81 43.10 9.96
N ILE A 27 -10.50 42.23 10.72
CA ILE A 27 -11.95 41.90 10.67
C ILE A 27 -12.13 40.52 11.36
N LEU A 28 -12.51 40.55 12.64
CA LEU A 28 -13.21 39.44 13.30
C LEU A 28 -14.66 39.89 13.50
N PRO A 29 -15.67 39.09 13.12
CA PRO A 29 -17.00 39.24 13.69
C PRO A 29 -17.09 38.48 15.02
N ASP A 30 -17.35 39.24 16.09
CA ASP A 30 -17.98 38.82 17.33
C ASP A 30 -19.20 37.93 17.05
N ASP A 31 -19.23 36.70 17.55
CA ASP A 31 -20.37 36.08 18.25
C ASP A 31 -20.08 34.60 18.54
N PHE A 32 -19.58 34.27 19.75
CA PHE A 32 -20.21 33.24 20.59
C PHE A 32 -19.59 33.22 21.99
N SER A 33 -20.47 33.40 22.97
CA SER A 33 -20.24 33.37 24.40
C SER A 33 -19.90 31.98 24.96
N ASP A 34 -18.87 31.96 25.81
CA ASP A 34 -18.82 31.38 27.16
C ASP A 34 -19.53 30.04 27.43
N THR A 35 -18.77 28.97 27.67
CA THR A 35 -19.03 27.97 28.72
C THR A 35 -17.91 26.91 28.82
N SER A 36 -17.57 26.57 30.07
CA SER A 36 -16.97 25.32 30.54
C SER A 36 -15.45 25.25 30.67
N THR A 37 -14.96 25.84 31.77
CA THR A 37 -13.81 25.35 32.54
C THR A 37 -14.21 24.13 33.38
N GLU A 38 -13.56 22.97 33.18
CA GLU A 38 -13.47 21.90 34.20
C GLU A 38 -12.09 21.21 34.13
N ASP A 39 -11.39 21.41 35.25
CA ASP A 39 -10.32 20.65 35.92
C ASP A 39 -9.70 19.38 35.28
N ILE A 40 -8.37 19.37 35.18
CA ILE A 40 -7.56 18.13 35.32
C ILE A 40 -6.44 18.43 36.32
N GLN A 41 -6.54 17.79 37.49
CA GLN A 41 -5.53 17.77 38.55
C GLN A 41 -4.41 16.77 38.25
N GLU A 42 -3.23 17.16 38.73
CA GLU A 42 -1.97 16.41 38.80
C GLU A 42 -2.02 15.22 39.77
N ASP A 43 -1.26 14.17 39.46
CA ASP A 43 -0.35 13.39 40.33
C ASP A 43 -0.05 12.09 39.56
N GLY A 44 1.14 11.50 39.51
CA GLY A 44 2.38 11.67 40.23
C GLY A 44 3.22 10.43 39.89
N VAL A 45 4.40 10.67 39.32
CA VAL A 45 5.67 9.92 39.35
C VAL A 45 5.64 8.54 40.05
N ASP A 46 6.11 7.46 39.41
CA ASP A 46 7.50 7.02 39.58
C ASP A 46 7.87 5.79 38.72
N THR A 47 9.03 5.92 38.11
CA THR A 47 9.94 4.93 37.58
C THR A 47 10.30 3.83 38.61
N ASN A 48 10.39 2.57 38.17
CA ASN A 48 11.59 1.79 38.47
C ASN A 48 11.73 0.51 37.63
N GLU A 49 13.00 0.29 37.29
CA GLU A 49 13.65 -0.79 36.57
C GLU A 49 14.19 -1.77 37.62
N THR A 50 13.83 -3.05 37.58
CA THR A 50 14.44 -4.13 38.40
C THR A 50 14.07 -5.46 37.72
N GLU A 51 14.98 -6.12 37.01
CA GLU A 51 15.99 -7.08 37.48
C GLU A 51 15.50 -8.52 37.35
N LEU A 52 16.41 -9.36 36.86
CA LEU A 52 16.25 -10.79 36.62
C LEU A 52 16.25 -11.54 37.95
N GLU A 53 15.22 -12.33 38.22
CA GLU A 53 15.33 -13.48 39.12
C GLU A 53 14.67 -14.72 38.51
N ASP A 54 15.43 -15.79 38.66
CA ASP A 54 15.25 -17.18 38.26
C ASP A 54 14.16 -17.84 39.12
N ILE A 55 13.12 -18.44 38.52
CA ILE A 55 12.20 -19.36 39.23
C ILE A 55 11.80 -20.52 38.30
N GLU A 56 12.46 -21.65 38.56
CA GLU A 56 11.94 -23.02 38.70
C GLU A 56 11.26 -23.73 37.51
N GLN A 57 11.87 -24.88 37.16
CA GLN A 57 11.23 -26.04 36.53
C GLN A 57 9.96 -26.46 37.28
N PRO A 58 9.01 -27.07 36.55
CA PRO A 58 8.48 -28.34 37.02
C PRO A 58 8.52 -29.44 35.94
N GLU A 59 9.21 -30.50 36.32
CA GLU A 59 8.85 -31.93 36.22
C GLU A 59 8.15 -32.47 34.96
N GLU A 60 8.84 -33.45 34.36
CA GLU A 60 8.30 -34.53 33.55
C GLU A 60 7.13 -35.23 34.25
N GLN A 61 6.00 -35.34 33.55
CA GLN A 61 5.09 -36.47 33.70
C GLN A 61 4.81 -37.09 32.34
N SER A 62 5.46 -38.22 32.10
CA SER A 62 5.14 -39.17 31.05
C SER A 62 3.77 -39.79 31.30
N GLN A 63 2.87 -39.65 30.34
CA GLN A 63 1.78 -40.59 30.10
C GLN A 63 1.78 -40.94 28.60
N GLU A 64 2.15 -42.17 28.29
CA GLU A 64 1.88 -42.80 26.99
C GLU A 64 0.47 -43.41 27.03
N GLU A 65 -0.40 -43.02 26.09
CA GLU A 65 -1.38 -43.88 25.45
C GLU A 65 -1.82 -43.23 24.10
N GLN A 66 -1.91 -44.05 23.05
CA GLN A 66 -1.94 -43.71 21.62
C GLN A 66 -3.34 -43.25 21.08
N PRO A 67 -3.55 -43.20 19.75
CA PRO A 67 -3.23 -42.11 18.84
C PRO A 67 -4.53 -41.49 18.28
N SER A 68 -4.80 -40.20 18.53
CA SER A 68 -5.81 -39.48 17.74
C SER A 68 -5.09 -38.76 16.62
N GLU A 69 -5.48 -39.04 15.37
CA GLU A 69 -5.08 -38.31 14.16
C GLU A 69 -5.15 -36.79 14.40
N GLN A 70 -4.03 -36.21 14.78
CA GLN A 70 -3.79 -34.79 14.63
C GLN A 70 -3.58 -34.58 13.14
N GLU A 71 -4.43 -33.78 12.53
CA GLU A 71 -4.19 -33.22 11.20
C GLU A 71 -2.77 -32.65 11.21
N GLU A 72 -1.82 -33.40 10.63
CA GLU A 72 -0.44 -32.95 10.48
C GLU A 72 -0.50 -31.68 9.65
N GLN A 73 -0.24 -30.54 10.28
CA GLN A 73 -0.03 -29.31 9.54
C GLN A 73 1.03 -29.60 8.48
N PRO A 74 0.77 -29.26 7.20
CA PRO A 74 1.70 -29.61 6.12
C PRO A 74 3.03 -28.90 6.38
N LYS A 75 4.06 -29.70 6.73
CA LYS A 75 5.44 -29.23 6.85
C LYS A 75 6.01 -29.05 5.45
N PHE A 76 6.45 -27.84 5.13
CA PHE A 76 7.10 -27.56 3.85
C PHE A 76 8.60 -27.74 3.99
N LYS A 77 9.18 -28.59 3.13
CA LYS A 77 10.63 -28.67 2.96
C LYS A 77 11.08 -27.52 2.09
N ILE A 78 11.74 -26.54 2.69
CA ILE A 78 12.38 -25.46 1.95
C ILE A 78 13.90 -25.61 1.99
N LYS A 79 14.56 -25.20 0.91
CA LYS A 79 16.01 -25.19 0.82
C LYS A 79 16.51 -23.78 1.10
N TYR A 80 16.97 -23.54 2.32
CA TYR A 80 17.55 -22.27 2.73
C TYR A 80 19.07 -22.42 2.86
N ASN A 81 19.85 -21.61 2.15
CA ASN A 81 21.33 -21.64 2.20
C ASN A 81 21.97 -23.03 2.01
N LYS A 82 21.35 -23.89 1.18
CA LYS A 82 21.75 -25.28 0.87
C LYS A 82 21.48 -26.31 1.97
N GLU A 83 20.83 -25.95 3.06
CA GLU A 83 20.32 -26.87 4.08
C GLU A 83 18.81 -27.07 3.88
N GLU A 84 18.35 -28.31 4.10
CA GLU A 84 16.93 -28.66 4.06
C GLU A 84 16.33 -28.37 5.43
N GLN A 85 15.40 -27.41 5.49
CA GLN A 85 14.69 -27.05 6.71
C GLN A 85 13.21 -27.35 6.52
N GLU A 86 12.62 -28.01 7.52
CA GLU A 86 11.19 -28.24 7.60
C GLU A 86 10.56 -27.07 8.34
N ILE A 87 9.72 -26.31 7.62
CA ILE A 87 9.02 -25.15 8.17
C ILE A 87 7.54 -25.49 8.28
N SER A 88 6.92 -25.10 9.40
CA SER A 88 5.48 -25.26 9.60
C SER A 88 4.68 -24.37 8.65
N TYR A 89 3.40 -24.69 8.43
CA TYR A 89 2.52 -23.93 7.54
C TYR A 89 2.47 -22.43 7.91
N ASP A 90 2.42 -22.13 9.21
CA ASP A 90 2.31 -20.75 9.73
C ASP A 90 3.54 -19.88 9.39
N ASP A 91 4.74 -20.46 9.41
CA ASP A 91 5.99 -19.78 9.08
C ASP A 91 6.26 -19.76 7.56
N ALA A 92 5.67 -20.69 6.81
CA ALA A 92 5.84 -20.79 5.36
C ALA A 92 5.07 -19.69 4.61
N VAL A 93 3.85 -19.34 5.04
CA VAL A 93 3.03 -18.29 4.39
C VAL A 93 3.76 -16.95 4.28
N PRO A 94 4.32 -16.36 5.36
CA PRO A 94 5.04 -15.08 5.25
C PRO A 94 6.34 -15.20 4.42
N LEU A 95 7.01 -16.35 4.43
CA LEU A 95 8.20 -16.58 3.61
C LEU A 95 7.87 -16.68 2.12
N ILE A 96 6.77 -17.34 1.77
CA ILE A 96 6.27 -17.44 0.38
C ILE A 96 5.87 -16.05 -0.13
N GLN A 97 5.16 -15.25 0.67
CA GLN A 97 4.79 -13.89 0.30
C GLN A 97 6.04 -13.01 0.07
N LYS A 98 7.05 -13.13 0.95
CA LYS A 98 8.34 -12.45 0.76
C LYS A 98 9.09 -12.95 -0.48
N GLY A 99 9.06 -14.25 -0.76
CA GLY A 99 9.63 -14.84 -1.97
C GLY A 99 8.99 -14.28 -3.24
N MET A 100 7.66 -14.24 -3.31
CA MET A 100 6.94 -13.64 -4.44
C MET A 100 7.26 -12.14 -4.61
N ASN A 101 7.39 -11.40 -3.51
CA ASN A 101 7.79 -9.99 -3.56
C ASN A 101 9.25 -9.83 -4.02
N TYR A 102 10.14 -10.74 -3.61
CA TYR A 102 11.53 -10.76 -4.04
C TYR A 102 11.65 -11.07 -5.52
N ASP A 103 10.88 -12.03 -6.05
CA ASP A 103 10.84 -12.35 -7.47
C ASP A 103 10.40 -11.14 -8.31
N LYS A 104 9.33 -10.44 -7.90
CA LYS A 104 8.88 -9.20 -8.55
C LYS A 104 9.91 -8.08 -8.47
N LEU A 105 10.61 -7.97 -7.34
CA LEU A 105 11.69 -7.00 -7.18
C LEU A 105 12.87 -7.33 -8.10
N GLN A 106 13.25 -8.61 -8.18
CA GLN A 106 14.30 -9.07 -9.09
C GLN A 106 13.93 -8.84 -10.55
N GLU A 107 12.69 -9.14 -10.95
CA GLU A 107 12.20 -8.84 -12.30
C GLU A 107 12.34 -7.35 -12.62
N ARG A 108 11.89 -6.48 -11.70
CA ARG A 108 12.02 -5.02 -11.87
C ARG A 108 13.47 -4.55 -11.87
N ILE A 109 14.34 -5.13 -11.06
CA ILE A 109 15.78 -4.82 -11.07
C ILE A 109 16.38 -5.25 -12.42
N ASN A 110 16.04 -6.43 -12.91
CA ASN A 110 16.53 -6.93 -14.19
C ASN A 110 16.01 -6.06 -15.35
N GLU A 111 14.75 -5.61 -15.31
CA GLU A 111 14.19 -4.65 -16.26
C GLU A 111 14.95 -3.32 -16.23
N LEU A 112 15.21 -2.78 -15.04
CA LEU A 112 15.97 -1.53 -14.89
C LEU A 112 17.42 -1.69 -15.34
N GLN A 113 18.09 -2.79 -14.99
CA GLN A 113 19.47 -3.09 -15.40
C GLN A 113 19.58 -3.36 -16.91
N SER A 114 18.54 -3.91 -17.52
CA SER A 114 18.48 -4.13 -18.97
C SER A 114 18.03 -2.90 -19.75
N ASP A 115 17.75 -1.76 -19.09
CA ASP A 115 17.42 -0.52 -19.77
C ASP A 115 18.58 -0.13 -20.71
N PRO A 116 18.33 -0.03 -22.03
CA PRO A 116 19.33 0.40 -23.02
C PRO A 116 19.99 1.74 -22.68
N ARG A 117 19.35 2.58 -21.87
CA ARG A 117 19.90 3.87 -21.45
C ARG A 117 21.07 3.71 -20.47
N LEU A 118 20.99 2.76 -19.55
CA LEU A 118 22.06 2.53 -18.59
C LEU A 118 23.27 1.89 -19.27
N THR A 119 23.04 0.89 -20.11
CA THR A 119 24.10 0.26 -20.91
C THR A 119 24.82 1.28 -21.80
N PHE A 120 24.09 2.20 -22.44
CA PHE A 120 24.72 3.29 -23.20
C PHE A 120 25.60 4.19 -22.34
N ILE A 121 25.16 4.57 -21.13
CA ILE A 121 25.96 5.40 -20.22
C ILE A 121 27.21 4.63 -19.77
N ASP A 122 27.08 3.35 -19.46
CA ASP A 122 28.19 2.49 -19.07
C ASP A 122 29.23 2.34 -20.20
N GLU A 123 28.78 2.15 -21.45
CA GLU A 123 29.65 2.09 -22.63
C GLU A 123 30.41 3.41 -22.83
N MET A 124 29.71 4.54 -22.79
CA MET A 124 30.36 5.85 -22.91
C MET A 124 31.35 6.07 -21.74
N ALA A 125 30.96 5.76 -20.51
CA ALA A 125 31.85 5.90 -19.36
C ALA A 125 33.13 5.05 -19.52
N GLN A 126 33.00 3.81 -20.03
CA GLN A 126 34.14 2.94 -20.35
C GLN A 126 35.03 3.50 -21.46
N ASP A 127 34.46 4.07 -22.52
CA ASP A 127 35.22 4.70 -23.61
C ASP A 127 36.07 5.87 -23.10
N TYR A 128 35.55 6.62 -22.12
CA TYR A 128 36.26 7.72 -21.48
C TYR A 128 37.10 7.28 -20.26
N GLY A 129 37.07 5.99 -19.88
CA GLY A 129 37.82 5.44 -18.75
C GLY A 129 37.39 5.98 -17.38
N MET A 130 36.13 6.38 -17.23
CA MET A 130 35.56 6.98 -16.03
C MET A 130 34.38 6.14 -15.50
N ASP A 131 33.97 6.39 -14.26
CA ASP A 131 32.77 5.77 -13.70
C ASP A 131 31.50 6.35 -14.36
N PRO A 132 30.40 5.57 -14.53
CA PRO A 132 29.13 6.06 -15.08
C PRO A 132 28.63 7.34 -14.41
N GLN A 133 28.81 7.47 -13.10
CA GLN A 133 28.38 8.65 -12.37
C GLN A 133 29.28 9.86 -12.65
N GLU A 134 30.59 9.65 -12.74
CA GLU A 134 31.56 10.68 -13.13
C GLU A 134 31.33 11.14 -14.58
N PHE A 135 30.97 10.22 -15.49
CA PHE A 135 30.59 10.56 -16.86
C PHE A 135 29.37 11.46 -16.92
N ILE A 136 28.33 11.18 -16.14
CA ILE A 136 27.13 12.01 -16.08
C ILE A 136 27.50 13.42 -15.60
N GLU A 137 28.36 13.55 -14.60
CA GLU A 137 28.82 14.85 -14.09
C GLU A 137 29.64 15.61 -15.13
N MET A 138 30.59 14.95 -15.79
CA MET A 138 31.36 15.53 -16.89
C MET A 138 30.44 15.99 -18.03
N ALA A 139 29.51 15.16 -18.48
CA ALA A 139 28.58 15.49 -19.54
C ALA A 139 27.69 16.69 -19.16
N ARG A 140 27.26 16.79 -17.90
CA ARG A 140 26.53 17.96 -17.38
C ARG A 140 27.38 19.22 -17.41
N GLN A 141 28.63 19.15 -16.96
CA GLN A 141 29.58 20.27 -16.98
C GLN A 141 29.88 20.72 -18.40
N GLN A 142 30.12 19.78 -19.33
CA GLN A 142 30.38 20.09 -20.72
C GLN A 142 29.19 20.79 -21.38
N ARG A 143 27.97 20.32 -21.12
CA ARG A 143 26.75 20.97 -21.62
C ARG A 143 26.60 22.39 -21.06
N GLU A 144 26.94 22.60 -19.80
CA GLU A 144 26.92 23.92 -19.17
C GLU A 144 27.96 24.86 -19.77
N GLN A 145 29.18 24.37 -20.02
CA GLN A 145 30.22 25.14 -20.71
C GLN A 145 29.79 25.53 -22.13
N GLN A 146 29.23 24.59 -22.89
CA GLN A 146 28.70 24.89 -24.24
C GLN A 146 27.61 25.97 -24.21
N MET A 147 26.72 25.91 -23.21
CA MET A 147 25.70 26.93 -23.03
C MET A 147 26.29 28.29 -22.62
N LEU A 148 27.34 28.29 -21.80
CA LEU A 148 28.08 29.50 -21.43
C LEU A 148 28.74 30.12 -22.68
N ASP A 149 29.43 29.31 -23.47
CA ASP A 149 30.10 29.72 -24.71
C ASP A 149 29.09 30.30 -25.72
N GLU A 150 27.91 29.70 -25.85
CA GLU A 150 26.82 30.20 -26.70
C GLU A 150 26.35 31.60 -26.25
N LEU A 151 26.15 31.81 -24.94
CA LEU A 151 25.74 33.10 -24.40
C LEU A 151 26.84 34.16 -24.60
N ILE A 152 28.11 33.79 -24.41
CA ILE A 152 29.24 34.67 -24.69
C ILE A 152 29.30 35.03 -26.18
N GLN A 153 29.06 34.07 -27.07
CA GLN A 153 28.99 34.31 -28.51
C GLN A 153 27.84 35.27 -28.90
N GLN A 154 26.77 35.31 -28.10
CA GLN A 154 25.67 36.27 -28.21
C GLN A 154 26.01 37.67 -27.64
N ASN A 155 27.27 37.93 -27.29
CA ASN A 155 27.77 39.16 -26.64
C ASN A 155 27.22 39.39 -25.22
N ILE A 156 26.83 38.33 -24.51
CA ILE A 156 26.48 38.42 -23.08
C ILE A 156 27.78 38.28 -22.27
N PRO A 157 28.09 39.21 -21.34
CA PRO A 157 29.28 39.07 -20.50
C PRO A 157 29.22 37.80 -19.65
N GLU A 158 30.38 37.17 -19.41
CA GLU A 158 30.50 35.88 -18.74
C GLU A 158 29.78 35.82 -17.39
N GLU A 159 29.92 36.85 -16.55
CA GLU A 159 29.26 36.94 -15.24
C GLU A 159 27.73 36.85 -15.37
N TYR A 160 27.14 37.60 -16.30
CA TYR A 160 25.70 37.56 -16.56
C TYR A 160 25.25 36.25 -17.21
N ALA A 161 26.10 35.65 -18.05
CA ALA A 161 25.81 34.36 -18.66
C ALA A 161 25.74 33.23 -17.62
N ARG A 162 26.69 33.21 -16.67
CA ARG A 162 26.68 32.28 -15.52
C ARG A 162 25.43 32.47 -14.66
N GLU A 163 25.11 33.71 -14.29
CA GLU A 163 23.89 34.04 -13.53
C GLU A 163 22.61 33.58 -14.25
N MET A 164 22.56 33.72 -15.58
CA MET A 164 21.42 33.27 -16.38
C MET A 164 21.27 31.74 -16.38
N ILE A 165 22.39 31.00 -16.47
CA ILE A 165 22.39 29.53 -16.39
C ILE A 165 21.93 29.07 -15.01
N GLU A 166 22.47 29.66 -13.94
CA GLU A 166 22.09 29.33 -12.55
C GLU A 166 20.61 29.62 -12.30
N ASN A 167 20.12 30.78 -12.72
CA ASN A 167 18.71 31.13 -12.63
C ASN A 167 17.81 30.14 -13.40
N ARG A 168 18.26 29.68 -14.58
CA ARG A 168 17.53 28.67 -15.36
C ARG A 168 17.47 27.34 -14.60
N LYS A 169 18.60 26.88 -14.05
CA LYS A 169 18.66 25.65 -13.24
C LYS A 169 17.74 25.75 -12.03
N PHE A 170 17.82 26.85 -11.29
CA PHE A 170 16.97 27.09 -10.12
C PHE A 170 15.48 27.08 -10.48
N ARG A 171 15.08 27.77 -11.56
CA ARG A 171 13.70 27.75 -12.06
C ARG A 171 13.24 26.36 -12.46
N GLN A 172 14.10 25.60 -13.15
CA GLN A 172 13.79 24.21 -13.53
C GLN A 172 13.61 23.32 -12.30
N GLN A 173 14.48 23.45 -11.30
CA GLN A 173 14.39 22.68 -10.06
C GLN A 173 13.10 23.00 -9.29
N ILE A 174 12.79 24.29 -9.09
CA ILE A 174 11.56 24.71 -8.40
C ILE A 174 10.32 24.26 -9.17
N GLN A 175 10.35 24.30 -10.50
CA GLN A 175 9.23 23.83 -11.32
C GLN A 175 9.04 22.31 -11.19
N GLN A 176 10.12 21.52 -11.26
CA GLN A 176 10.07 20.07 -11.05
C GLN A 176 9.58 19.71 -9.65
N GLU A 177 10.06 20.40 -8.62
CA GLU A 177 9.62 20.19 -7.24
C GLU A 177 8.14 20.52 -7.07
N ARG A 178 7.67 21.62 -7.67
CA ARG A 178 6.26 22.00 -7.66
C ARG A 178 5.39 20.98 -8.38
N GLU A 179 5.81 20.52 -9.56
CA GLU A 179 5.07 19.49 -10.33
C GLU A 179 5.01 18.17 -9.54
N ALA A 180 6.13 17.73 -8.96
CA ALA A 180 6.15 16.53 -8.12
C ALA A 180 5.28 16.67 -6.87
N ALA A 181 5.30 17.85 -6.22
CA ALA A 181 4.44 18.14 -5.08
C ALA A 181 2.96 18.14 -5.47
N GLN A 182 2.61 18.74 -6.61
CA GLN A 182 1.24 18.76 -7.14
C GLN A 182 0.76 17.35 -7.50
N GLN A 183 1.58 16.53 -8.15
CA GLN A 183 1.25 15.14 -8.44
C GLN A 183 1.02 14.35 -7.15
N LYS A 184 1.92 14.48 -6.18
CA LYS A 184 1.78 13.83 -4.88
C LYS A 184 0.50 14.28 -4.15
N GLU A 185 0.17 15.57 -4.19
CA GLU A 185 -1.06 16.10 -3.60
C GLU A 185 -2.32 15.58 -4.31
N GLN A 186 -2.29 15.46 -5.64
CA GLN A 186 -3.38 14.87 -6.41
C GLN A 186 -3.56 13.39 -6.09
N GLU A 187 -2.47 12.63 -6.00
CA GLU A 187 -2.51 11.22 -5.62
C GLU A 187 -3.07 11.04 -4.20
N THR A 188 -2.60 11.83 -3.23
CA THR A 188 -3.11 11.73 -1.85
C THR A 188 -4.58 12.10 -1.76
N LYS A 189 -5.03 13.13 -2.50
CA LYS A 189 -6.45 13.47 -2.61
C LYS A 189 -7.28 12.33 -3.21
N ASP A 190 -6.83 11.72 -4.30
CA ASP A 190 -7.49 10.57 -4.93
C ASP A 190 -7.65 9.39 -3.96
N TYR A 191 -6.59 9.04 -3.23
CA TYR A 191 -6.66 7.98 -2.21
C TYR A 191 -7.58 8.34 -1.04
N ASN A 192 -7.51 9.57 -0.53
CA ASN A 192 -8.35 10.01 0.58
C ASN A 192 -9.84 9.96 0.21
N GLU A 193 -10.19 10.47 -0.97
CA GLU A 193 -11.56 10.41 -1.49
C GLU A 193 -12.07 8.96 -1.61
N PHE A 194 -11.21 8.04 -2.05
CA PHE A 194 -11.54 6.61 -2.08
C PHE A 194 -11.80 6.04 -0.68
N PHE A 195 -10.92 6.30 0.29
CA PHE A 195 -11.08 5.78 1.65
C PHE A 195 -12.30 6.35 2.37
N GLU A 196 -12.59 7.64 2.18
CA GLU A 196 -13.81 8.28 2.67
C GLU A 196 -15.06 7.60 2.09
N TYR A 197 -15.10 7.40 0.78
CA TYR A 197 -16.21 6.72 0.11
C TYR A 197 -16.38 5.27 0.59
N PHE A 198 -15.27 4.53 0.70
CA PHE A 198 -15.27 3.17 1.22
C PHE A 198 -15.85 3.12 2.64
N SER A 199 -15.42 4.04 3.51
CA SER A 199 -15.92 4.14 4.88
C SER A 199 -17.41 4.46 4.92
N GLN A 200 -17.87 5.39 4.09
CA GLN A 200 -19.27 5.76 4.01
C GLN A 200 -20.18 4.60 3.60
N VAL A 201 -19.76 3.79 2.62
CA VAL A 201 -20.60 2.71 2.09
C VAL A 201 -20.52 1.45 2.94
N ASN A 202 -19.34 1.13 3.49
CA ASN A 202 -19.13 -0.11 4.25
C ASN A 202 -19.28 0.07 5.76
N GLY A 203 -19.40 1.31 6.26
CA GLY A 203 -19.50 1.63 7.68
C GLY A 203 -18.24 1.29 8.49
N ARG A 204 -17.11 1.08 7.82
CA ARG A 204 -15.81 0.74 8.44
C ARG A 204 -14.65 1.25 7.59
N LEU A 205 -13.50 1.47 8.22
CA LEU A 205 -12.27 1.79 7.52
C LEU A 205 -11.77 0.61 6.67
N PHE A 206 -11.03 0.93 5.61
CA PHE A 206 -10.37 -0.05 4.77
C PHE A 206 -9.26 -0.77 5.56
N ASP A 207 -9.29 -2.09 5.60
CA ASP A 207 -8.29 -2.93 6.26
C ASP A 207 -7.43 -3.63 5.20
N PRO A 208 -6.14 -3.28 5.02
CA PRO A 208 -5.26 -3.89 4.00
C PRO A 208 -5.11 -5.41 4.10
N ASN A 209 -5.41 -6.02 5.25
CA ASN A 209 -5.31 -7.47 5.44
C ASN A 209 -6.58 -8.22 5.04
N LYS A 210 -7.72 -7.53 4.97
CA LYS A 210 -9.05 -8.13 4.72
C LYS A 210 -9.68 -7.64 3.44
N ASP A 211 -9.39 -6.40 3.08
CA ASP A 211 -9.95 -5.72 1.92
C ASP A 211 -8.93 -5.71 0.80
N THR A 212 -9.41 -6.07 -0.39
CA THR A 212 -8.61 -6.05 -1.61
C THR A 212 -9.30 -5.16 -2.62
N ILE A 213 -8.51 -4.33 -3.31
CA ILE A 213 -9.02 -3.49 -4.39
C ILE A 213 -9.18 -4.38 -5.62
N PRO A 214 -10.38 -4.47 -6.23
CA PRO A 214 -10.59 -5.29 -7.42
C PRO A 214 -9.67 -4.90 -8.56
N GLN A 215 -9.25 -5.88 -9.37
CA GLN A 215 -8.29 -5.63 -10.45
C GLN A 215 -8.83 -4.65 -11.51
N GLU A 216 -10.12 -4.70 -11.82
CA GLU A 216 -10.78 -3.74 -12.72
C GLU A 216 -10.61 -2.28 -12.24
N VAL A 217 -10.60 -2.07 -10.92
CA VAL A 217 -10.44 -0.74 -10.31
C VAL A 217 -9.00 -0.24 -10.47
N LEU A 218 -8.02 -1.13 -10.30
CA LEU A 218 -6.60 -0.81 -10.51
C LEU A 218 -6.30 -0.54 -11.99
N GLU A 219 -6.91 -1.28 -12.91
CA GLU A 219 -6.80 -1.06 -14.35
C GLU A 219 -7.42 0.29 -14.76
N ALA A 220 -8.59 0.63 -14.24
CA ALA A 220 -9.21 1.93 -14.48
C ALA A 220 -8.33 3.08 -13.94
N LYS A 221 -7.69 2.89 -12.77
CA LYS A 221 -6.70 3.85 -12.24
C LYS A 221 -5.50 4.00 -13.16
N ALA A 222 -4.97 2.91 -13.70
CA ALA A 222 -3.87 2.96 -14.67
C ALA A 222 -4.26 3.69 -15.97
N GLN A 223 -5.56 3.72 -16.31
CA GLN A 223 -6.12 4.48 -17.43
C GLN A 223 -6.40 5.96 -17.08
N GLY A 224 -6.14 6.40 -15.84
CA GLY A 224 -6.33 7.77 -15.39
C GLY A 224 -7.70 8.06 -14.75
N VAL A 225 -8.50 7.04 -14.47
CA VAL A 225 -9.76 7.21 -13.72
C VAL A 225 -9.47 7.33 -12.22
N PRO A 226 -10.00 8.34 -11.50
CA PRO A 226 -9.77 8.43 -10.06
C PRO A 226 -10.33 7.20 -9.32
N LEU A 227 -9.60 6.75 -8.30
CA LEU A 227 -9.80 5.47 -7.62
C LEU A 227 -11.21 5.34 -7.03
N LYS A 228 -11.74 6.43 -6.47
CA LYS A 228 -13.11 6.52 -5.97
C LYS A 228 -14.13 6.17 -7.06
N TYR A 229 -14.04 6.79 -8.23
CA TYR A 229 -15.00 6.56 -9.32
C TYR A 229 -14.89 5.16 -9.91
N ALA A 230 -13.66 4.66 -10.08
CA ALA A 230 -13.44 3.29 -10.51
C ALA A 230 -14.08 2.28 -9.56
N TYR A 231 -13.92 2.47 -8.24
CA TYR A 231 -14.55 1.62 -7.24
C TYR A 231 -16.08 1.75 -7.22
N MET A 232 -16.62 2.96 -7.36
CA MET A 232 -18.07 3.19 -7.51
C MET A 232 -18.65 2.43 -8.70
N GLU A 233 -17.97 2.45 -9.85
CA GLU A 233 -18.40 1.73 -11.04
C GLU A 233 -18.43 0.22 -10.81
N HIS A 234 -17.37 -0.33 -10.23
CA HIS A 234 -17.31 -1.75 -9.86
C HIS A 234 -18.45 -2.14 -8.92
N GLN A 235 -18.66 -1.37 -7.85
CA GLN A 235 -19.74 -1.64 -6.91
C GLN A 235 -21.12 -1.56 -7.58
N ASN A 236 -21.33 -0.61 -8.50
CA ASN A 236 -22.56 -0.52 -9.27
C ASN A 236 -22.78 -1.76 -10.15
N LYS A 237 -21.74 -2.27 -10.81
CA LYS A 237 -21.82 -3.52 -11.59
C LYS A 237 -22.20 -4.71 -10.70
N GLU A 238 -21.59 -4.84 -9.53
CA GLU A 238 -21.92 -5.90 -8.58
C GLU A 238 -23.37 -5.83 -8.09
N LEU A 239 -23.84 -4.62 -7.76
CA LEU A 239 -25.22 -4.38 -7.33
C LEU A 239 -26.21 -4.73 -8.44
N GLN A 240 -25.93 -4.31 -9.68
CA GLN A 240 -26.75 -4.65 -10.84
C GLN A 240 -26.81 -6.17 -11.07
N ALA A 241 -25.66 -6.85 -11.02
CA ALA A 241 -25.59 -8.30 -11.14
C ALA A 241 -26.36 -9.01 -10.00
N LYS A 242 -26.32 -8.48 -8.79
CA LYS A 242 -27.09 -9.00 -7.64
C LYS A 242 -28.59 -8.81 -7.86
N VAL A 243 -29.03 -7.64 -8.30
CA VAL A 243 -30.45 -7.36 -8.61
C VAL A 243 -30.95 -8.27 -9.73
N GLN A 244 -30.19 -8.44 -10.80
CA GLN A 244 -30.54 -9.36 -11.90
C GLN A 244 -30.66 -10.81 -11.42
N ARG A 245 -29.72 -11.29 -10.59
CA ARG A 245 -29.82 -12.64 -10.03
C ARG A 245 -31.03 -12.81 -9.11
N LEU A 246 -31.31 -11.84 -8.25
CA LEU A 246 -32.46 -11.89 -7.35
C LEU A 246 -33.79 -11.85 -8.12
N THR A 247 -33.91 -11.00 -9.12
CA THR A 247 -35.11 -10.93 -9.98
C THR A 247 -35.28 -12.22 -10.79
N GLN A 248 -34.21 -12.79 -11.35
CA GLN A 248 -34.27 -14.09 -12.02
C GLN A 248 -34.70 -15.20 -11.06
N ASN A 249 -34.16 -15.25 -9.84
CA ASN A 249 -34.53 -16.25 -8.83
C ASN A 249 -36.00 -16.10 -8.41
N GLN A 250 -36.50 -14.87 -8.26
CA GLN A 250 -37.91 -14.62 -7.96
C GLN A 250 -38.83 -15.05 -9.11
N THR A 251 -38.49 -14.72 -10.36
CA THR A 251 -39.29 -15.14 -11.52
C THR A 251 -39.29 -16.66 -11.68
N ASN A 252 -38.14 -17.33 -11.46
CA ASN A 252 -38.05 -18.79 -11.45
C ASN A 252 -38.91 -19.39 -10.33
N LYS A 253 -38.89 -18.82 -9.12
CA LYS A 253 -39.73 -19.28 -7.99
C LYS A 253 -41.23 -19.11 -8.27
N GLN A 254 -41.63 -18.04 -8.97
CA GLN A 254 -43.02 -17.82 -9.36
C GLN A 254 -43.46 -18.74 -10.52
N LYS A 255 -42.54 -19.12 -11.42
CA LYS A 255 -42.81 -20.03 -12.54
C LYS A 255 -42.68 -21.51 -12.17
N ALA A 256 -42.01 -21.83 -11.07
CA ALA A 256 -41.90 -23.20 -10.59
C ALA A 256 -43.30 -23.71 -10.19
N PRO A 257 -43.77 -24.84 -10.75
CA PRO A 257 -45.03 -25.43 -10.31
C PRO A 257 -44.90 -25.81 -8.83
N VAL A 258 -45.86 -25.37 -8.01
CA VAL A 258 -45.94 -25.72 -6.59
C VAL A 258 -46.38 -27.17 -6.48
N THR A 259 -45.52 -28.12 -6.83
CA THR A 259 -45.72 -29.53 -6.51
C THR A 259 -45.33 -29.71 -5.05
N GLY A 260 -46.21 -29.23 -4.16
CA GLY A 260 -46.16 -29.57 -2.75
C GLY A 260 -46.40 -31.07 -2.61
N THR A 261 -45.34 -31.84 -2.53
CA THR A 261 -45.43 -33.21 -2.01
C THR A 261 -45.82 -33.13 -0.54
N THR A 262 -46.78 -33.98 -0.18
CA THR A 262 -47.29 -34.29 1.16
C THR A 262 -48.24 -33.29 1.82
N ALA A 263 -49.47 -33.24 1.30
CA ALA A 263 -50.66 -33.17 2.14
C ALA A 263 -51.85 -33.77 1.39
N HIS A 264 -51.83 -35.08 1.14
CA HIS A 264 -52.97 -36.01 1.10
C HIS A 264 -52.43 -37.37 0.62
N GLY A 265 -52.81 -38.42 1.34
CA GLY A 265 -52.26 -39.76 1.20
C GLY A 265 -52.38 -40.34 -0.21
N SER A 266 -51.47 -41.27 -0.47
CA SER A 266 -51.54 -42.30 -1.49
C SER A 266 -52.99 -42.66 -1.87
N GLN A 267 -53.40 -42.21 -3.04
CA GLN A 267 -54.36 -42.96 -3.83
C GLN A 267 -53.69 -43.26 -5.16
N GLU A 268 -53.15 -44.48 -5.22
CA GLU A 268 -52.72 -45.10 -6.46
C GLU A 268 -53.81 -44.92 -7.51
N VAL A 269 -53.50 -44.19 -8.57
CA VAL A 269 -54.02 -44.53 -9.88
C VAL A 269 -52.78 -44.79 -10.71
N ALA A 270 -52.48 -46.08 -10.86
CA ALA A 270 -51.46 -46.57 -11.76
C ALA A 270 -51.79 -46.09 -13.18
N SER A 271 -51.19 -44.98 -13.59
CA SER A 271 -51.03 -44.66 -15.00
C SER A 271 -49.84 -45.48 -15.47
N GLU A 272 -50.11 -46.61 -16.12
CA GLU A 272 -49.10 -47.41 -16.79
C GLU A 272 -48.26 -46.51 -17.71
N ASP A 273 -46.95 -46.56 -17.50
CA ASP A 273 -45.98 -45.85 -18.31
C ASP A 273 -46.03 -46.37 -19.75
N VAL A 274 -46.28 -45.49 -20.71
CA VAL A 274 -46.34 -45.80 -22.15
C VAL A 274 -45.03 -46.45 -22.63
N PHE A 275 -43.93 -46.19 -21.94
CA PHE A 275 -42.64 -46.83 -22.20
C PHE A 275 -42.63 -48.33 -21.87
N LEU A 276 -43.37 -48.76 -20.85
CA LEU A 276 -43.45 -50.16 -20.42
C LEU A 276 -44.41 -51.01 -21.27
N GLN A 277 -45.35 -50.39 -22.00
CA GLN A 277 -46.23 -51.13 -22.91
C GLN A 277 -45.51 -51.64 -24.17
N GLY A 278 -44.43 -50.97 -24.61
CA GLY A 278 -43.65 -51.37 -25.78
C GLY A 278 -42.72 -52.58 -25.56
N PHE A 279 -42.38 -52.88 -24.31
CA PHE A 279 -41.41 -53.94 -23.98
C PHE A 279 -42.05 -55.32 -23.75
N ASN A 280 -43.38 -55.37 -23.59
CA ASN A 280 -44.14 -56.60 -23.33
C ASN A 280 -44.81 -57.20 -24.58
N SER A 281 -44.48 -56.72 -25.79
CA SER A 281 -44.95 -57.30 -27.06
C SER A 281 -43.83 -58.04 -27.80
N ILE A 282 -43.38 -59.17 -27.24
CA ILE A 282 -42.72 -60.28 -27.96
C ILE A 282 -43.17 -61.59 -27.31
#